data_AF-A0A6M3LF13-F1
#
_entry.id   AF-A0A6M3LF13-F1
#
_cell.length_a   1.000
_cell.length_b   1.000
_cell.length_c   1.000
_cell.angle_alpha   90.00
_cell.angle_beta   90.00
_cell.angle_gamma   90.00
#
_symmetry.space_group_name_H-M   'P 1'
#
loop_
_entity.id
_entity.type
_entity.pdbx_description
1 polymer ?
#
loop_
_entity_poly.entity_id
_entity_poly.type
_entity_poly.pdbx_seq_one_letter_code
_entity_poly.pdbx_strand_id
1 'polypeptide(L)'
;MKLLTINHRDLTYEFRLLESVGVIQVTKANRFAYIMRRSVGLFSCNCPGAKYHRKCWHPTVVAQLLKQPRITEPWCQWAEEAALMQYERMSYGKNK
;
A
#
# COMPACT_ATOMS: atom_id res chain seq x y z
N MET A 1 2.91 3.65 -10.29
CA MET A 1 2.40 2.55 -9.46
C MET A 1 3.29 1.32 -9.58
N LYS A 2 3.50 0.61 -8.48
CA LYS A 2 4.12 -0.74 -8.45
C LYS A 2 3.13 -1.74 -7.87
N LEU A 3 3.22 -3.00 -8.29
CA LEU A 3 2.33 -4.06 -7.84
C LEU A 3 3.12 -5.31 -7.47
N LEU A 4 2.75 -5.95 -6.37
CA LEU A 4 3.31 -7.24 -5.96
C LEU A 4 2.18 -8.11 -5.40
N THR A 5 1.99 -9.27 -5.99
CA THR A 5 1.04 -10.29 -5.52
C THR A 5 1.80 -11.42 -4.86
N ILE A 6 1.34 -11.85 -3.69
CA ILE A 6 1.91 -12.98 -2.96
C ILE A 6 0.81 -13.86 -2.41
N ASN A 7 1.14 -15.12 -2.14
CA ASN A 7 0.28 -16.03 -1.39
C ASN A 7 0.84 -16.22 0.01
N HIS A 8 0.00 -16.05 1.03
CA HIS A 8 0.38 -16.24 2.43
C HIS A 8 -0.77 -16.88 3.19
N ARG A 9 -0.55 -18.08 3.75
CA ARG A 9 -1.58 -18.84 4.50
C ARG A 9 -2.88 -19.00 3.70
N ASP A 10 -2.74 -19.51 2.48
CA ASP A 10 -3.85 -19.80 1.55
C ASP A 10 -4.67 -18.58 1.11
N LEU A 11 -4.14 -17.38 1.35
CA LEU A 11 -4.76 -16.12 0.98
C LEU A 11 -3.84 -15.36 0.04
N THR A 12 -4.40 -14.91 -1.07
CA THR A 12 -3.71 -14.02 -1.99
C THR A 12 -3.78 -12.59 -1.46
N TYR A 13 -2.62 -11.98 -1.33
CA TYR A 13 -2.45 -10.58 -1.01
C TYR A 13 -1.88 -9.86 -2.21
N GLU A 14 -2.37 -8.66 -2.46
CA GLU A 14 -1.82 -7.81 -3.50
C GLU A 14 -1.53 -6.43 -2.91
N PHE A 15 -0.29 -6.01 -3.09
CA PHE A 15 0.27 -4.77 -2.60
C PHE A 15 0.45 -3.84 -3.78
N ARG A 16 -0.27 -2.72 -3.77
CA ARG A 16 -0.23 -1.68 -4.80
C ARG A 16 0.41 -0.43 -4.21
N LEU A 17 1.64 -0.13 -4.61
CA LEU A 17 2.30 1.13 -4.26
C LEU A 17 1.83 2.22 -5.22
N LEU A 18 1.03 3.14 -4.69
CA LEU A 18 0.65 4.39 -5.31
C LEU A 18 1.78 5.40 -5.04
N GLU A 19 2.59 5.63 -6.07
CA GLU A 19 3.84 6.37 -5.95
C GLU A 19 3.59 7.87 -5.79
N SER A 20 2.50 8.39 -6.36
CA SER A 20 2.13 9.81 -6.29
C SER A 20 1.91 10.31 -4.85
N VAL A 21 1.27 9.49 -4.02
CA VAL A 21 0.95 9.79 -2.62
C VAL A 21 1.85 9.06 -1.62
N GLY A 22 2.70 8.14 -2.09
CA GLY A 22 3.60 7.36 -1.22
C GLY A 22 2.86 6.38 -0.32
N VAL A 23 1.86 5.68 -0.86
CA VAL A 23 0.91 4.84 -0.11
C VAL A 23 0.84 3.45 -0.70
N ILE A 24 0.80 2.41 0.14
CA ILE A 24 0.57 1.04 -0.31
C ILE A 24 -0.86 0.64 0.06
N GLN A 25 -1.68 0.34 -0.95
CA GLN A 25 -2.95 -0.32 -0.77
C GLN A 25 -2.74 -1.84 -0.72
N VAL A 26 -3.35 -2.48 0.27
CA VAL A 26 -3.28 -3.93 0.44
C VAL A 26 -4.67 -4.52 0.25
N THR A 27 -4.80 -5.42 -0.71
CA THR A 27 -5.98 -6.27 -0.85
C THR A 27 -5.66 -7.68 -0.33
N LYS A 28 -6.67 -8.35 0.20
CA LYS A 28 -6.62 -9.72 0.71
C LYS A 28 -7.82 -10.46 0.14
N ALA A 29 -7.59 -11.58 -0.55
CA ALA A 29 -8.64 -12.35 -1.21
C ALA A 29 -9.56 -11.46 -2.07
N ASN A 30 -8.95 -10.58 -2.90
CA ASN A 30 -9.62 -9.61 -3.78
C ASN A 30 -10.50 -8.57 -3.07
N ARG A 31 -10.38 -8.42 -1.75
CA ARG A 31 -11.07 -7.39 -0.97
C ARG A 31 -10.06 -6.42 -0.39
N PHE A 32 -10.40 -5.13 -0.37
CA PHE A 32 -9.59 -4.14 0.30
C PHE A 32 -9.42 -4.51 1.78
N ALA A 33 -8.17 -4.53 2.26
CA ALA A 33 -7.86 -4.90 3.64
C ALA A 33 -7.45 -3.67 4.45
N TYR A 34 -6.40 -2.96 4.03
CA TYR A 34 -5.88 -1.78 4.71
C TYR A 34 -4.90 -1.01 3.83
N ILE A 35 -4.45 0.13 4.35
CA ILE A 35 -3.43 0.98 3.74
C ILE A 35 -2.19 1.03 4.63
N MET A 36 -1.01 0.96 4.03
CA MET A 36 0.27 1.27 4.68
C MET A 36 0.75 2.63 4.21
N ARG A 37 1.06 3.51 5.17
CA ARG A 37 1.55 4.87 4.91
C ARG A 37 3.06 4.92 5.15
N ARG A 38 3.74 5.78 4.42
CA ARG A 38 5.14 6.10 4.68
C ARG A 38 5.24 7.04 5.88
N SER A 39 6.02 6.67 6.89
CA SER A 39 6.38 7.51 8.03
C SER A 39 7.90 7.49 8.16
N VAL A 40 8.54 8.66 8.06
CA VAL A 40 10.00 8.83 8.23
C VAL A 40 10.81 7.82 7.42
N GLY A 41 10.58 7.77 6.10
CA GLY A 41 11.34 6.92 5.17
C GLY A 41 10.91 5.45 5.08
N LEU A 42 10.18 4.92 6.08
CA LEU A 42 9.72 3.52 6.13
C LEU A 42 8.19 3.43 5.99
N PHE A 43 7.69 2.35 5.38
CA PHE A 43 6.24 2.04 5.44
C PHE A 43 5.93 1.40 6.79
N SER A 44 5.09 2.04 7.59
CA SER A 44 4.67 1.48 8.88
C SER A 44 3.72 0.29 8.64
N CYS A 45 4.13 -0.90 9.12
CA CYS A 45 3.30 -2.09 9.15
C CYS A 45 2.15 -1.88 10.15
N ASN A 46 1.00 -1.40 9.67
CA ASN A 46 -0.24 -1.27 10.45
C ASN A 46 -1.14 -2.52 10.33
N CYS A 47 -0.60 -3.68 9.92
CA CYS A 47 -1.44 -4.86 9.80
C CYS A 47 -2.05 -5.22 11.16
N PRO A 48 -3.30 -5.70 11.22
CA PRO A 48 -3.96 -6.03 12.50
C PRO A 48 -3.12 -7.00 13.35
N GLY A 49 -2.38 -7.90 12.70
CA GLY A 49 -1.47 -8.85 13.34
C GLY A 49 -0.18 -8.26 13.91
N ALA A 50 0.28 -7.09 13.45
CA ALA A 50 1.53 -6.47 13.94
C ALA A 50 1.47 -6.13 15.43
N LYS A 51 0.26 -5.86 15.96
CA LYS A 51 0.04 -5.64 17.39
C LYS A 51 0.25 -6.92 18.23
N TYR A 52 0.19 -8.10 17.61
CA TYR A 52 0.13 -9.38 18.31
C TYR A 52 1.30 -10.32 17.98
N HIS A 53 2.20 -9.97 17.05
CA HIS A 53 3.31 -10.84 16.66
C HIS A 53 4.61 -10.04 16.54
N ARG A 54 5.69 -10.55 17.16
CA ARG A 54 7.04 -9.95 17.09
C ARG A 54 7.72 -10.02 15.71
N LYS A 55 7.09 -10.66 14.71
CA LYS A 55 7.63 -10.84 13.35
C LYS A 55 6.57 -10.49 12.30
N CYS A 56 6.41 -9.21 11.96
CA CYS A 56 5.62 -8.78 10.79
C CYS A 56 6.41 -9.12 9.51
N TRP A 57 5.82 -9.82 8.54
CA TRP A 57 6.47 -10.16 7.26
C TRP A 57 6.35 -9.06 6.20
N HIS A 58 5.49 -8.06 6.43
CA HIS A 58 5.29 -6.94 5.50
C HIS A 58 6.55 -6.14 5.19
N PRO A 59 7.51 -5.91 6.10
CA PRO A 59 8.76 -5.21 5.74
C PRO A 59 9.50 -5.89 4.59
N THR A 60 9.61 -7.22 4.60
CA THR A 60 10.24 -7.98 3.51
C THR A 60 9.47 -7.83 2.20
N VAL A 61 8.14 -7.88 2.26
CA VAL A 61 7.29 -7.76 1.08
C VAL A 61 7.28 -6.33 0.53
N VAL A 62 7.31 -5.31 1.39
CA VAL A 62 7.51 -3.92 0.99
C VAL A 62 8.86 -3.75 0.30
N ALA A 63 9.94 -4.33 0.84
CA ALA A 63 11.25 -4.27 0.21
C ALA A 63 11.25 -4.93 -1.18
N GLN A 64 10.51 -6.02 -1.37
CA GLN A 64 10.31 -6.66 -2.68
C GLN A 64 9.44 -5.80 -3.61
N LEU A 65 8.36 -5.20 -3.11
CA LEU A 65 7.48 -4.31 -3.86
C LEU A 65 8.25 -3.09 -4.40
N LEU A 66 9.12 -2.50 -3.58
CA LEU A 66 9.92 -1.34 -3.98
C LEU A 66 10.90 -1.67 -5.12
N LYS A 67 11.30 -2.94 -5.27
CA LYS A 67 12.14 -3.42 -6.37
C LYS A 67 11.35 -3.74 -7.65
N GLN A 68 10.02 -3.80 -7.58
CA GLN A 68 9.20 -4.07 -8.77
C GLN A 68 9.33 -2.92 -9.78
N PRO A 69 9.24 -3.24 -11.09
CA PRO A 69 9.17 -2.22 -12.12
C PRO A 69 7.89 -1.39 -11.94
N ARG A 70 7.96 -0.14 -12.41
CA ARG A 70 6.78 0.71 -12.48
C ARG A 70 5.86 0.22 -13.59
N ILE A 71 4.56 0.17 -13.30
CA ILE A 71 3.52 -0.15 -14.27
C ILE A 71 2.92 1.16 -14.78
N THR A 72 2.79 1.27 -16.10
CA THR A 72 2.33 2.48 -16.82
C THR A 72 1.02 2.28 -17.58
N GLU A 73 0.20 1.33 -17.14
CA GLU A 73 -1.10 1.05 -17.74
C GLU A 73 -2.14 2.14 -17.40
N PRO A 74 -3.16 2.38 -18.25
CA PRO A 74 -4.19 3.40 -17.99
C PRO A 74 -4.91 3.25 -16.65
N TRP A 75 -5.20 2.02 -16.23
CA TRP A 75 -5.86 1.75 -14.95
C TRP A 75 -4.96 2.07 -13.74
N CYS A 76 -3.62 2.00 -13.90
CA CYS A 76 -2.69 2.45 -12.87
C CYS A 76 -2.74 3.96 -12.71
N GLN A 77 -2.81 4.68 -13.83
CA GLN A 77 -2.90 6.14 -13.81
C GLN A 77 -4.17 6.60 -13.09
N TRP A 78 -5.32 6.01 -13.42
CA TRP A 78 -6.58 6.32 -12.71
C TRP A 78 -6.51 6.01 -11.21
N ALA A 79 -5.85 4.91 -10.82
CA ALA A 79 -5.67 4.57 -9.41
C ALA A 79 -4.81 5.61 -8.67
N GLU A 80 -3.74 6.10 -9.30
CA GLU A 80 -2.86 7.15 -8.76
C GLU A 80 -3.63 8.49 -8.64
N GLU A 81 -4.38 8.89 -9.66
CA GLU A 81 -5.20 10.10 -9.65
C GLU A 81 -6.29 10.06 -8.57
N ALA A 82 -7.02 8.95 -8.46
CA ALA A 82 -8.02 8.76 -7.42
C ALA A 82 -7.42 8.85 -6.01
N ALA A 83 -6.22 8.31 -5.82
CA ALA A 83 -5.52 8.38 -4.55
C ALA A 83 -5.08 9.80 -4.19
N LEU A 84 -4.57 10.57 -5.16
CA LEU A 84 -4.25 11.99 -4.99
C LEU A 84 -5.48 12.78 -4.53
N MET A 85 -6.61 12.64 -5.23
CA MET A 85 -7.85 13.34 -4.89
C MET A 85 -8.33 13.01 -3.46
N GLN A 86 -8.20 11.76 -3.03
CA GLN A 86 -8.56 11.34 -1.67
C GLN A 86 -7.61 11.93 -0.62
N TYR A 87 -6.31 11.95 -0.89
CA TYR A 87 -5.30 12.43 0.05
C TYR A 87 -5.28 13.95 0.19
N GLU A 88 -5.47 14.70 -0.90
CA GLU A 88 -5.60 16.16 -0.86
C GLU A 88 -6.79 16.58 0.00
N ARG A 89 -7.95 15.94 -0.17
CA ARG A 89 -9.14 16.19 0.67
C ARG A 89 -8.89 15.99 2.16
N MET A 90 -8.07 15.00 2.54
CA MET A 90 -7.73 14.76 3.95
C MET A 90 -6.74 15.78 4.52
N SER A 91 -5.82 16.30 3.70
CA SER A 91 -4.85 17.32 4.11
C SER A 91 -5.49 18.70 4.29
N TYR A 92 -6.48 19.05 3.47
CA TYR A 92 -7.22 20.31 3.61
C TYR A 92 -8.11 20.38 4.86
N GLY A 93 -8.51 19.23 5.43
CA GLY A 93 -9.30 19.16 6.67
C GLY A 93 -8.51 19.39 7.96
N LYS A 94 -7.17 19.49 7.90
CA LYS A 94 -6.31 19.72 9.07
C LYS A 94 -5.92 21.18 9.31
N ASN A 95 -6.30 22.09 8.41
CA ASN A 95 -6.02 23.53 8.50
C ASN A 95 -7.31 24.37 8.68
N LYS A 96 -8.26 23.89 9.49
CA LYS A 96 -9.40 24.70 9.96
C LYS A 96 -9.57 24.55 11.45
#